data_AF-A0A9E3VYY9-F1
#
_entry.id   AF-A0A9E3VYY9-F1
#
_cell.length_a   1.000
_cell.length_b   1.000
_cell.length_c   1.000
_cell.angle_alpha   90.00
_cell.angle_beta   90.00
_cell.angle_gamma   90.00
#
_symmetry.space_group_name_H-M   'P 1'
#
loop_
_entity.id
_entity.type
_entity.pdbx_description
1 polymer ?
#
loop_
_entity_poly.entity_id
_entity_poly.type
_entity_poly.pdbx_seq_one_letter_code
_entity_poly.pdbx_strand_id
1 'polypeptide(L)'
;MNNPEHYADEDDDLILEAYCVRCKDTIEVEHPQAVWTRRGMPATRGECPDCGGTVFRMGWTALHDSLKRPDAVQVGSGSRARLARDTAYVAFAEADEAVAQAIAADLEKSGIASWLHEEDSGGVRWAGGVHPALAECGSLVILLSPAALRSEAIQAAWQFFRDKRKPVLIAQVAPAEPPDAIRRSPRFDFGDNYKTALRQLVQAL
;
A
#
# COMPACT_ATOMS: atom_id res chain seq x y z
N MET A 1 -47.65 12.47 36.69
CA MET A 1 -47.50 12.59 35.22
C MET A 1 -46.38 13.58 34.95
N ASN A 2 -45.60 13.31 33.91
CA ASN A 2 -44.41 14.04 33.43
C ASN A 2 -43.08 13.48 33.95
N ASN A 3 -42.79 12.27 33.46
CA ASN A 3 -41.44 11.80 33.18
C ASN A 3 -40.92 12.61 31.96
N PRO A 4 -39.82 13.36 32.05
CA PRO A 4 -39.22 13.93 30.85
C PRO A 4 -38.44 12.81 30.16
N GLU A 5 -39.02 12.29 29.09
CA GLU A 5 -38.36 11.37 28.17
C GLU A 5 -37.07 12.03 27.66
N HIS A 6 -35.95 11.50 28.15
CA HIS A 6 -34.63 11.77 27.63
C HIS A 6 -34.49 10.93 26.35
N TYR A 7 -34.99 11.46 25.24
CA TYR A 7 -34.66 10.96 23.91
C TYR A 7 -33.19 11.31 23.66
N ALA A 8 -32.28 10.45 24.10
CA ALA A 8 -30.94 10.40 23.55
C ALA A 8 -31.07 9.61 22.25
N ASP A 9 -31.30 10.32 21.16
CA ASP A 9 -31.36 9.75 19.82
C ASP A 9 -30.09 8.92 19.58
N GLU A 10 -30.27 7.65 19.23
CA GLU A 10 -29.20 6.65 19.01
C GLU A 10 -28.43 6.86 17.69
N ASP A 11 -28.66 7.99 17.02
CA ASP A 11 -28.04 8.39 15.75
C ASP A 11 -27.52 9.84 15.89
N ASP A 12 -26.56 10.06 16.79
CA ASP A 12 -25.73 11.26 16.77
C ASP A 12 -24.80 11.11 15.53
N ASP A 13 -25.39 11.35 14.35
CA ASP A 13 -24.68 11.42 13.07
C ASP A 13 -23.43 12.25 13.33
N LEU A 14 -22.26 11.63 13.18
CA LEU A 14 -20.98 12.31 13.39
C LEU A 14 -20.84 13.39 12.31
N ILE A 15 -21.43 14.56 12.54
CA ILE A 15 -21.34 15.73 11.67
C ILE A 15 -19.87 16.12 11.65
N LEU A 16 -19.20 15.75 10.55
CA LEU A 16 -17.79 15.99 10.33
C LEU A 16 -17.65 17.02 9.24
N GLU A 17 -17.04 18.16 9.55
CA GLU A 17 -16.82 19.22 8.58
C GLU A 17 -15.42 19.13 7.93
N ALA A 18 -15.34 19.31 6.62
CA ALA A 18 -14.09 19.40 5.89
C ALA A 18 -14.14 20.47 4.79
N TYR A 19 -13.00 21.06 4.48
CA TYR A 19 -12.89 22.03 3.39
C TYR A 19 -12.84 21.32 2.02
N CYS A 20 -13.80 21.63 1.16
CA CYS A 20 -13.82 21.18 -0.22
C CYS A 20 -13.01 22.14 -1.10
N VAL A 21 -11.89 21.69 -1.65
CA VAL A 21 -11.01 22.52 -2.50
C VAL A 21 -11.67 22.91 -3.83
N ARG A 22 -12.63 22.10 -4.32
CA ARG A 22 -13.37 22.38 -5.56
C ARG A 22 -14.42 23.46 -5.36
N CYS A 23 -15.25 23.34 -4.33
CA CYS A 23 -16.29 24.32 -3.99
C CYS A 23 -15.72 25.56 -3.27
N LYS A 24 -14.53 25.42 -2.67
CA LYS A 24 -13.87 26.41 -1.82
C LYS A 24 -14.70 26.78 -0.59
N ASP A 25 -15.36 25.79 -0.01
CA ASP A 25 -16.22 25.96 1.16
C ASP A 25 -16.02 24.82 2.16
N THR A 26 -16.40 25.05 3.41
CA THR A 26 -16.47 24.02 4.44
C THR A 26 -17.80 23.32 4.34
N ILE A 27 -17.77 22.01 4.13
CA ILE A 27 -18.96 21.18 3.93
C ILE A 27 -19.05 20.11 5.01
N GLU A 28 -20.25 19.59 5.20
CA GLU A 28 -20.46 18.33 5.93
C GLU A 28 -20.03 17.16 5.05
N VAL A 29 -19.18 16.30 5.59
CA VAL A 29 -18.55 15.20 4.86
C VAL A 29 -19.54 14.05 4.71
N GLU A 30 -19.90 13.72 3.47
CA GLU A 30 -20.65 12.51 3.18
C GLU A 30 -19.73 11.28 3.16
N HIS A 31 -20.31 10.13 3.55
CA HIS A 31 -19.62 8.84 3.61
C HIS A 31 -18.26 8.88 4.33
N PRO A 32 -18.18 9.44 5.57
CA PRO A 32 -16.91 9.63 6.24
C PRO A 32 -16.26 8.29 6.60
N GLN A 33 -14.99 8.16 6.27
CA GLN A 33 -14.18 6.98 6.57
C GLN A 33 -12.90 7.40 7.28
N ALA A 34 -12.63 6.77 8.42
CA ALA A 34 -11.32 6.87 9.08
C ALA A 34 -10.23 6.28 8.19
N VAL A 35 -9.15 7.03 8.02
CA VAL A 35 -7.99 6.67 7.20
C VAL A 35 -6.70 7.09 7.90
N TRP A 36 -5.63 6.37 7.60
CA TRP A 36 -4.30 6.65 8.11
C TRP A 36 -3.42 7.25 7.03
N THR A 37 -2.72 8.33 7.38
CA THR A 37 -1.63 8.84 6.53
C THR A 37 -0.41 7.91 6.62
N ARG A 38 0.50 7.99 5.65
CA ARG A 38 1.78 7.24 5.66
C ARG A 38 2.54 7.36 6.99
N ARG A 39 2.48 8.52 7.66
CA ARG A 39 3.14 8.78 8.94
C ARG A 39 2.40 8.20 10.15
N GLY A 40 1.34 7.41 9.93
CA GLY A 40 0.48 6.88 10.99
C GLY A 40 -0.33 7.97 11.69
N MET A 41 -0.54 9.14 11.06
CA MET A 41 -1.43 10.18 11.60
C MET A 41 -2.88 9.93 11.15
N PRO A 42 -3.87 10.06 12.04
CA PRO A 42 -5.28 9.85 11.74
C PRO A 42 -5.84 10.97 10.85
N ALA A 43 -6.79 10.61 10.00
CA ALA A 43 -7.54 11.54 9.18
C ALA A 43 -8.88 10.92 8.76
N THR A 44 -9.77 11.75 8.24
CA THR A 44 -11.04 11.30 7.67
C THR A 44 -11.10 11.68 6.20
N ARG A 45 -11.48 10.71 5.37
CA ARG A 45 -11.76 10.91 3.95
C ARG A 45 -13.26 10.70 3.72
N GLY A 46 -13.85 11.50 2.83
CA GLY A 46 -15.23 11.32 2.39
C GLY A 46 -15.49 12.08 1.11
N GLU A 47 -16.76 12.42 0.88
CA GLU A 47 -17.25 13.05 -0.34
C GLU A 47 -17.95 14.38 -0.04
N CYS A 48 -17.83 15.34 -0.96
CA CYS A 48 -18.54 16.61 -0.89
C CYS A 48 -19.93 16.43 -1.52
N PRO A 49 -21.03 16.74 -0.79
CA PRO A 49 -22.39 16.58 -1.31
C PRO A 49 -22.66 17.43 -2.55
N ASP A 50 -22.04 18.62 -2.62
CA ASP A 50 -22.32 19.57 -3.70
C ASP A 50 -21.67 19.20 -5.04
N CYS A 51 -20.49 18.59 -5.01
CA CYS A 51 -19.70 18.36 -6.23
C CYS A 51 -19.19 16.92 -6.41
N GLY A 52 -19.48 16.02 -5.47
CA GLY A 52 -18.96 14.63 -5.45
C GLY A 52 -17.43 14.53 -5.34
N GLY A 53 -16.75 15.64 -5.03
CA GLY A 53 -15.30 15.67 -4.90
C GLY A 53 -14.86 14.99 -3.60
N THR A 54 -13.73 14.27 -3.62
CA THR A 54 -13.13 13.77 -2.39
C THR A 54 -12.72 14.92 -1.48
N VAL A 55 -13.15 14.85 -0.22
CA VAL A 55 -12.76 15.76 0.86
C VAL A 55 -11.94 15.03 1.90
N PHE A 56 -11.10 15.79 2.60
CA PHE A 56 -10.14 15.24 3.54
C PHE A 56 -9.97 16.16 4.73
N ARG A 57 -10.11 15.58 5.93
CA ARG A 57 -9.99 16.27 7.22
C ARG A 57 -8.90 15.60 8.03
N MET A 58 -7.90 16.36 8.43
CA MET A 58 -6.86 15.84 9.33
C MET A 58 -7.36 15.71 10.77
N GLY A 59 -6.82 14.74 11.50
CA GLY A 59 -7.06 14.58 12.93
C GLY A 59 -7.86 13.33 13.29
N TRP A 60 -7.92 13.07 14.59
CA TRP A 60 -8.70 11.97 15.16
C TRP A 60 -10.20 12.26 15.08
N THR A 61 -10.98 11.19 14.92
CA THR A 61 -12.45 11.18 14.97
C THR A 61 -12.90 9.88 15.62
N ALA A 62 -14.13 9.81 16.13
CA ALA A 62 -14.70 8.60 16.74
C ALA A 62 -14.62 7.36 15.82
N LEU A 63 -14.59 7.56 14.50
CA LEU A 63 -14.38 6.50 13.51
C LEU A 63 -13.03 5.77 13.64
N HIS A 64 -12.08 6.30 14.41
CA HIS A 64 -10.77 5.68 14.66
C HIS A 64 -10.72 4.85 15.96
N ASP A 65 -11.72 4.95 16.84
CA ASP A 65 -11.68 4.34 18.18
C ASP A 65 -11.60 2.80 18.13
N SER A 66 -12.13 2.21 17.07
CA SER A 66 -12.09 0.77 16.81
C SER A 66 -10.94 0.32 15.89
N LEU A 67 -10.10 1.25 15.41
CA LEU A 67 -9.03 0.96 14.46
C LEU A 67 -7.66 0.93 15.13
N LYS A 68 -6.87 -0.08 14.79
CA LYS A 68 -5.46 -0.13 15.18
C LYS A 68 -4.66 0.92 14.40
N ARG A 69 -3.96 1.79 15.13
CA ARG A 69 -3.01 2.73 14.53
C ARG A 69 -1.85 1.96 13.87
N PRO A 70 -1.56 2.18 12.58
CA PRO A 70 -0.38 1.61 11.94
C PRO A 70 0.88 2.38 12.33
N ASP A 71 2.01 1.68 12.31
CA ASP A 71 3.32 2.31 12.39
C ASP A 71 3.60 3.15 11.15
N ALA A 72 4.47 4.16 11.30
CA ALA A 72 4.83 5.03 10.18
C ALA A 72 5.61 4.24 9.12
N VAL A 73 5.07 4.19 7.89
CA VAL A 73 5.71 3.51 6.76
C VAL A 73 6.92 4.34 6.29
N GLN A 74 8.11 3.75 6.37
CA GLN A 74 9.35 4.35 5.88
C GLN A 74 10.01 3.42 4.86
N VAL A 75 9.93 3.76 3.58
CA VAL A 75 10.74 3.10 2.54
C VAL A 75 12.13 3.75 2.51
N GLY A 76 13.14 3.02 2.99
CA GLY A 76 14.54 3.46 3.05
C GLY A 76 14.88 4.25 4.32
N SER A 77 15.55 3.61 5.28
CA SER A 77 15.93 4.20 6.58
C SER A 77 17.38 4.72 6.65
N GLY A 78 18.18 4.52 5.59
CA GLY A 78 19.61 4.85 5.58
C GLY A 78 19.97 6.05 4.70
N SER A 79 20.99 6.82 5.10
CA SER A 79 21.56 7.96 4.36
C SER A 79 22.17 7.63 2.98
N ARG A 80 21.99 6.39 2.49
CA ARG A 80 22.55 5.86 1.25
C ARG A 80 21.53 5.58 0.13
N ALA A 81 20.22 5.75 0.36
CA ALA A 81 19.23 5.73 -0.72
C ALA A 81 19.37 7.03 -1.54
N ARG A 82 20.32 7.05 -2.49
CA ARG A 82 20.78 8.29 -3.11
C ARG A 82 19.84 8.81 -4.20
N LEU A 83 18.89 8.00 -4.66
CA LEU A 83 17.84 8.38 -5.61
C LEU A 83 16.53 7.60 -5.35
N ALA A 84 15.38 8.20 -5.63
CA ALA A 84 14.05 7.55 -5.58
C ALA A 84 13.88 6.36 -6.56
N ARG A 85 14.91 6.05 -7.35
CA ARG A 85 14.96 4.89 -8.26
C ARG A 85 15.47 3.62 -7.57
N ASP A 86 16.19 3.74 -6.46
CA ASP A 86 16.83 2.61 -5.79
C ASP A 86 15.94 2.03 -4.66
N THR A 87 14.63 1.94 -4.92
CA THR A 87 13.66 1.36 -3.97
C THR A 87 12.80 0.31 -4.65
N ALA A 88 12.70 -0.87 -4.04
CA ALA A 88 11.97 -2.01 -4.57
C ALA A 88 10.84 -2.41 -3.61
N TYR A 89 9.61 -2.49 -4.12
CA TYR A 89 8.53 -3.19 -3.44
C TYR A 89 8.65 -4.67 -3.76
N VAL A 90 8.73 -5.53 -2.76
CA VAL A 90 8.86 -6.98 -2.93
C VAL A 90 7.50 -7.59 -2.60
N ALA A 91 6.78 -8.02 -3.64
CA ALA A 91 5.50 -8.70 -3.51
C ALA A 91 5.72 -10.22 -3.56
N PHE A 92 5.24 -10.93 -2.55
CA PHE A 92 5.39 -12.38 -2.39
C PHE A 92 4.16 -12.94 -1.68
N ALA A 93 3.91 -14.24 -1.84
CA ALA A 93 2.90 -14.95 -1.05
C ALA A 93 3.54 -15.47 0.24
N GLU A 94 2.76 -15.66 1.31
CA GLU A 94 3.24 -16.19 2.60
C GLU A 94 4.15 -17.45 2.44
N ALA A 95 3.80 -18.36 1.53
CA ALA A 95 4.60 -19.56 1.25
C ALA A 95 6.03 -19.30 0.73
N ASP A 96 6.29 -18.10 0.19
CA ASP A 96 7.57 -17.69 -0.40
C ASP A 96 8.37 -16.74 0.52
N GLU A 97 7.92 -16.52 1.76
CA GLU A 97 8.47 -15.51 2.68
C GLU A 97 9.99 -15.65 2.89
N ALA A 98 10.48 -16.87 3.12
CA ALA A 98 11.90 -17.11 3.37
C ALA A 98 12.78 -16.64 2.20
N VAL A 99 12.31 -16.83 0.96
CA VAL A 99 13.03 -16.37 -0.25
C VAL A 99 12.88 -14.87 -0.40
N ALA A 100 11.71 -14.31 -0.10
CA ALA A 100 11.47 -12.87 -0.15
C ALA A 100 12.40 -12.10 0.80
N GLN A 101 12.53 -12.58 2.04
CA GLN A 101 13.43 -12.02 3.05
C GLN A 101 14.89 -12.08 2.60
N ALA A 102 15.33 -13.20 2.01
CA ALA A 102 16.68 -13.34 1.49
C ALA A 102 16.97 -12.33 0.36
N ILE A 103 16.05 -12.21 -0.61
CA ILE A 103 16.17 -11.27 -1.72
C ILE A 103 16.20 -9.83 -1.18
N ALA A 104 15.28 -9.46 -0.28
CA ALA A 104 15.24 -8.14 0.33
C ALA A 104 16.55 -7.79 1.05
N ALA A 105 17.06 -8.69 1.89
CA ALA A 105 18.32 -8.48 2.59
C ALA A 105 19.51 -8.29 1.63
N ASP A 106 19.53 -9.01 0.50
CA ASP A 106 20.58 -8.88 -0.49
C ASP A 106 20.44 -7.64 -1.40
N LEU A 107 19.21 -7.19 -1.67
CA LEU A 107 18.93 -5.90 -2.31
C LEU A 107 19.46 -4.76 -1.44
N GLU A 108 19.22 -4.81 -0.13
CA GLU A 108 19.71 -3.80 0.82
C GLU A 108 21.24 -3.76 0.88
N LYS A 109 21.90 -4.94 0.91
CA LYS A 109 23.37 -5.02 0.82
C LYS A 109 23.91 -4.41 -0.48
N SER A 110 23.10 -4.44 -1.54
CA SER A 110 23.41 -3.86 -2.85
C SER A 110 23.08 -2.37 -2.94
N GLY A 111 22.56 -1.77 -1.86
CA GLY A 111 22.22 -0.35 -1.78
C GLY A 111 20.80 -0.01 -2.23
N ILE A 112 19.96 -1.01 -2.50
CA ILE A 112 18.57 -0.84 -2.92
C ILE A 112 17.68 -1.02 -1.69
N ALA A 113 16.94 0.02 -1.31
CA ALA A 113 16.03 -0.07 -0.18
C ALA A 113 14.80 -0.91 -0.56
N SER A 114 14.53 -1.99 0.18
CA SER A 114 13.39 -2.85 -0.09
C SER A 114 12.25 -2.63 0.90
N TRP A 115 11.02 -2.79 0.42
CA TRP A 115 9.83 -2.94 1.26
C TRP A 115 9.22 -4.31 1.00
N LEU A 116 9.04 -5.12 2.04
CA LEU A 116 8.36 -6.41 1.95
C LEU A 116 6.84 -6.20 2.02
N HIS A 117 6.09 -6.85 1.13
CA HIS A 117 4.63 -6.91 1.21
C HIS A 117 4.20 -7.65 2.48
N GLU A 118 3.21 -7.10 3.19
CA GLU A 118 2.55 -7.75 4.32
C GLU A 118 1.09 -7.98 3.92
N GLU A 119 0.64 -9.24 3.87
CA GLU A 119 -0.73 -9.60 3.44
C GLU A 119 -1.80 -9.08 4.42
N ASP A 120 -1.48 -9.03 5.72
CA ASP A 120 -2.42 -8.56 6.75
C ASP A 120 -2.06 -7.14 7.22
N SER A 121 -2.59 -6.14 6.51
CA SER A 121 -2.56 -4.75 6.99
C SER A 121 -3.51 -4.52 8.18
N GLY A 122 -4.16 -5.55 8.76
CA GLY A 122 -5.08 -5.42 9.89
C GLY A 122 -6.32 -4.55 9.57
N GLY A 123 -6.73 -4.50 8.30
CA GLY A 123 -7.82 -3.62 7.85
C GLY A 123 -7.48 -2.13 7.79
N VAL A 124 -6.18 -1.77 7.81
CA VAL A 124 -5.74 -0.36 7.72
C VAL A 124 -6.19 0.27 6.40
N ARG A 125 -7.01 1.32 6.51
CA ARG A 125 -7.42 2.15 5.38
C ARG A 125 -6.42 3.28 5.21
N TRP A 126 -5.62 3.22 4.16
CA TRP A 126 -4.68 4.30 3.86
C TRP A 126 -5.38 5.48 3.18
N ALA A 127 -4.97 6.70 3.52
CA ALA A 127 -5.55 7.92 2.93
C ALA A 127 -5.48 7.93 1.39
N GLY A 128 -4.44 7.33 0.80
CA GLY A 128 -4.25 7.17 -0.63
C GLY A 128 -5.05 6.03 -1.28
N GLY A 129 -5.79 5.23 -0.50
CA GLY A 129 -6.53 4.05 -0.95
C GLY A 129 -5.67 2.79 -1.17
N VAL A 130 -4.34 2.92 -1.16
CA VAL A 130 -3.39 1.83 -1.32
C VAL A 130 -2.27 1.95 -0.28
N HIS A 131 -1.56 0.85 -0.03
CA HIS A 131 -0.40 0.85 0.87
C HIS A 131 0.66 1.87 0.41
N PRO A 132 1.17 2.77 1.28
CA PRO A 132 2.07 3.86 0.90
C PRO A 132 3.34 3.41 0.18
N ALA A 133 3.89 2.26 0.58
CA ALA A 133 5.07 1.70 -0.06
C ALA A 133 4.88 1.39 -1.56
N LEU A 134 3.64 1.09 -2.03
CA LEU A 134 3.37 0.94 -3.47
C LEU A 134 3.62 2.25 -4.22
N ALA A 135 3.24 3.38 -3.64
CA ALA A 135 3.45 4.70 -4.23
C ALA A 135 4.93 5.08 -4.22
N GLU A 136 5.65 4.75 -3.15
CA GLU A 136 7.02 5.21 -2.89
C GLU A 136 8.12 4.41 -3.56
N CYS A 137 7.99 3.09 -3.65
CA CYS A 137 9.04 2.25 -4.22
C CYS A 137 9.18 2.52 -5.73
N GLY A 138 10.37 2.77 -6.25
CA GLY A 138 10.60 3.04 -7.67
C GLY A 138 10.24 1.87 -8.59
N SER A 139 10.35 0.64 -8.09
CA SER A 139 10.12 -0.60 -8.84
C SER A 139 9.38 -1.65 -8.01
N LEU A 140 8.79 -2.62 -8.70
CA LEU A 140 8.15 -3.79 -8.11
C LEU A 140 8.95 -5.04 -8.49
N VAL A 141 9.29 -5.84 -7.49
CA VAL A 141 9.82 -7.21 -7.64
C VAL A 141 8.73 -8.17 -7.17
N ILE A 142 8.24 -9.01 -8.07
CA ILE A 142 7.24 -10.04 -7.76
C ILE A 142 7.96 -11.38 -7.64
N LEU A 143 7.82 -12.07 -6.52
CA LEU A 143 8.17 -13.47 -6.40
C LEU A 143 7.08 -14.31 -7.06
N LEU A 144 7.36 -14.80 -8.26
CA LEU A 144 6.41 -15.57 -9.04
C LEU A 144 6.46 -17.04 -8.62
N SER A 145 5.35 -17.47 -8.03
CA SER A 145 5.03 -18.84 -7.65
C SER A 145 3.54 -19.11 -7.92
N PRO A 146 3.07 -20.37 -7.94
CA PRO A 146 1.64 -20.67 -8.01
C PRO A 146 0.83 -20.05 -6.86
N ALA A 147 1.43 -19.87 -5.68
CA ALA A 147 0.79 -19.21 -4.55
C ALA A 147 0.61 -17.70 -4.81
N ALA A 148 1.64 -17.05 -5.33
CA ALA A 148 1.59 -15.63 -5.64
C ALA A 148 0.51 -15.27 -6.69
N LEU A 149 0.27 -16.16 -7.66
CA LEU A 149 -0.77 -15.97 -8.66
C LEU A 149 -2.19 -15.94 -8.09
N ARG A 150 -2.41 -16.58 -6.93
CA ARG A 150 -3.73 -16.64 -6.28
C ARG A 150 -3.99 -15.47 -5.33
N SER A 151 -2.98 -14.68 -5.00
CA SER A 151 -3.13 -13.56 -4.06
C SER A 151 -3.68 -12.32 -4.76
N GLU A 152 -4.86 -11.85 -4.33
CA GLU A 152 -5.47 -10.62 -4.82
C GLU A 152 -4.61 -9.39 -4.51
N ALA A 153 -3.91 -9.40 -3.37
CA ALA A 153 -3.03 -8.30 -2.96
C ALA A 153 -1.83 -8.13 -3.91
N ILE A 154 -1.22 -9.24 -4.34
CA ILE A 154 -0.16 -9.23 -5.34
C ILE A 154 -0.71 -8.78 -6.70
N GLN A 155 -1.93 -9.20 -7.05
CA GLN A 155 -2.61 -8.73 -8.26
C GLN A 155 -2.80 -7.22 -8.27
N ALA A 156 -3.34 -6.66 -7.18
CA ALA A 156 -3.50 -5.22 -7.01
C ALA A 156 -2.15 -4.48 -7.06
N ALA A 157 -1.10 -5.05 -6.46
CA ALA A 157 0.23 -4.45 -6.46
C ALA A 157 0.79 -4.28 -7.88
N TRP A 158 0.80 -5.33 -8.71
CA TRP A 158 1.34 -5.19 -10.07
C TRP A 158 0.45 -4.35 -10.97
N GLN A 159 -0.87 -4.37 -10.79
CA GLN A 159 -1.79 -3.46 -11.49
C GLN A 159 -1.44 -2.01 -11.18
N PHE A 160 -1.27 -1.67 -9.90
CA PHE A 160 -0.88 -0.33 -9.47
C PHE A 160 0.42 0.14 -10.14
N PHE A 161 1.46 -0.71 -10.15
CA PHE A 161 2.73 -0.35 -10.78
C PHE A 161 2.58 -0.15 -12.29
N ARG A 162 1.79 -0.98 -12.96
CA ARG A 162 1.52 -0.85 -14.41
C ARG A 162 0.77 0.43 -14.73
N ASP A 163 -0.28 0.76 -13.98
CA ASP A 163 -1.07 1.98 -14.17
C ASP A 163 -0.23 3.24 -13.96
N LYS A 164 0.72 3.19 -13.01
CA LYS A 164 1.68 4.26 -12.77
C LYS A 164 2.90 4.22 -13.70
N ARG A 165 2.95 3.30 -14.66
CA ARG A 165 4.06 3.09 -15.61
C ARG A 165 5.41 2.86 -14.91
N LYS A 166 5.38 2.24 -13.73
CA LYS A 166 6.55 1.88 -12.94
C LYS A 166 7.04 0.48 -13.36
N PRO A 167 8.35 0.23 -13.34
CA PRO A 167 8.90 -1.07 -13.73
C PRO A 167 8.41 -2.19 -12.82
N VAL A 168 8.10 -3.33 -13.44
CA VAL A 168 7.74 -4.59 -12.78
C VAL A 168 8.73 -5.65 -13.21
N LEU A 169 9.42 -6.27 -12.26
CA LEU A 169 10.41 -7.31 -12.43
C LEU A 169 9.90 -8.60 -11.78
N ILE A 170 10.20 -9.73 -12.39
CA ILE A 170 9.75 -11.05 -11.94
C ILE A 170 10.95 -11.85 -11.42
N ALA A 171 10.93 -12.18 -10.13
CA ALA A 171 11.78 -13.19 -9.53
C ALA A 171 11.03 -14.53 -9.55
N GLN A 172 11.34 -15.41 -10.50
CA GLN A 172 10.68 -16.71 -10.62
C GLN A 172 11.28 -17.68 -9.59
N VAL A 173 10.51 -18.00 -8.54
CA VAL A 173 10.94 -18.87 -7.43
C VAL A 173 10.35 -20.28 -7.52
N ALA A 174 9.29 -20.45 -8.31
CA ALA A 174 8.71 -21.75 -8.65
C ALA A 174 8.20 -21.77 -10.10
N PRO A 175 8.02 -22.96 -10.71
CA PRO A 175 7.40 -23.07 -12.03
C PRO A 175 5.98 -22.50 -12.04
N ALA A 176 5.81 -21.38 -12.75
CA ALA A 176 4.55 -20.66 -12.87
C ALA A 176 4.58 -19.79 -14.12
N GLU A 177 3.41 -19.60 -14.74
CA GLU A 177 3.26 -18.70 -15.88
C GLU A 177 2.78 -17.31 -15.41
N PRO A 178 3.49 -16.23 -15.80
CA PRO A 178 3.06 -14.89 -15.45
C PRO A 178 1.77 -14.50 -16.19
N PRO A 179 0.85 -13.76 -15.55
CA PRO A 179 -0.33 -13.20 -16.20
C PRO A 179 0.03 -12.32 -17.39
N ASP A 180 -0.85 -12.24 -18.39
CA ASP A 180 -0.60 -11.52 -19.64
C ASP A 180 -0.19 -10.06 -19.43
N ALA A 181 -0.76 -9.39 -18.43
CA ALA A 181 -0.44 -8.01 -18.07
C ALA A 181 1.04 -7.81 -17.69
N ILE A 182 1.70 -8.84 -17.13
CA ILE A 182 3.11 -8.81 -16.73
C ILE A 182 3.98 -9.80 -17.49
N ARG A 183 3.45 -10.52 -18.48
CA ARG A 183 4.16 -11.55 -19.26
C ARG A 183 5.46 -11.05 -19.92
N ARG A 184 5.53 -9.76 -20.26
CA ARG A 184 6.70 -9.12 -20.91
C ARG A 184 7.68 -8.46 -19.93
N SER A 185 7.43 -8.55 -18.62
CA SER A 185 8.36 -8.05 -17.61
C SER A 185 9.69 -8.83 -17.65
N PRO A 186 10.82 -8.17 -17.36
CA PRO A 186 12.09 -8.87 -17.11
C PRO A 186 11.89 -9.97 -16.07
N ARG A 187 12.43 -11.15 -16.36
CA ARG A 187 12.24 -12.37 -15.57
C ARG A 187 13.59 -13.00 -15.24
N PHE A 188 13.79 -13.32 -13.97
CA PHE A 188 15.01 -13.90 -13.44
C PHE A 188 14.66 -15.19 -12.70
N ASP A 189 15.34 -16.28 -13.04
CA ASP A 189 15.07 -17.61 -12.48
C ASP A 189 15.91 -17.85 -11.22
N PHE A 190 15.24 -17.95 -10.07
CA PHE A 190 15.87 -18.19 -8.77
C PHE A 190 15.91 -19.68 -8.40
N GLY A 191 15.42 -20.59 -9.25
CA GLY A 191 15.40 -22.03 -8.99
C GLY A 191 16.77 -22.71 -9.11
N ASP A 192 17.59 -22.29 -10.08
CA ASP A 192 18.88 -22.95 -10.36
C ASP A 192 20.07 -22.24 -9.71
N ASN A 193 20.20 -20.92 -9.88
CA ASN A 193 21.36 -20.16 -9.44
C ASN A 193 21.00 -18.79 -8.87
N TYR A 194 20.70 -18.79 -7.57
CA TYR A 194 20.35 -17.60 -6.79
C TYR A 194 21.29 -16.42 -7.00
N LYS A 195 22.62 -16.62 -6.91
CA LYS A 195 23.60 -15.53 -6.99
C LYS A 195 23.61 -14.85 -8.36
N THR A 196 23.47 -15.63 -9.43
CA THR A 196 23.44 -15.09 -10.79
C THR A 196 22.15 -14.34 -11.04
N ALA A 197 21.01 -14.92 -10.65
CA ALA A 197 19.69 -14.31 -10.77
C ALA A 197 19.60 -13.00 -10.00
N LEU A 198 20.07 -12.98 -8.75
CA LEU A 198 20.13 -11.78 -7.92
C LEU A 198 20.96 -10.67 -8.58
N ARG A 199 22.14 -10.99 -9.12
CA ARG A 199 22.99 -10.00 -9.79
C ARG A 199 22.26 -9.39 -11.00
N GLN A 200 21.58 -10.21 -11.79
CA GLN A 200 20.83 -9.75 -12.96
C GLN A 200 19.61 -8.92 -12.55
N LEU A 201 18.93 -9.30 -11.47
CA LEU A 201 17.82 -8.54 -10.90
C LEU A 201 18.29 -7.15 -10.44
N VAL A 202 19.38 -7.08 -9.67
CA VAL A 202 19.98 -5.81 -9.19
C VAL A 202 20.39 -4.90 -10.35
N GLN A 203 20.89 -5.46 -11.45
CA GLN A 203 21.27 -4.68 -12.63
C GLN A 203 20.07 -4.09 -13.39
N ALA A 204 18.88 -4.65 -13.20
CA ALA A 204 17.66 -4.24 -13.88
C ALA A 204 16.78 -3.28 -13.06
N LEU A 205 17.08 -3.12 -11.77
CA LEU A 205 16.47 -2.16 -10.85
C LEU A 205 17.11 -0.78 -11.03
#